data_AF-A0A2V5P7L6-F1
#
_entry.id   AF-A0A2V5P7L6-F1
#
_cell.length_a   1.000
_cell.length_b   1.000
_cell.length_c   1.000
_cell.angle_alpha   90.00
_cell.angle_beta   90.00
_cell.angle_gamma   90.00
#
_symmetry.space_group_name_H-M   'P 1'
#
loop_
_entity.id
_entity.type
_entity.pdbx_description
1 polymer ?
#
loop_
_entity_poly.entity_id
_entity_poly.type
_entity_poly.pdbx_seq_one_letter_code
_entity_poly.pdbx_strand_id
1 'polypeptide(L)'
;MGKSWLLVWLPGLILLACPAAGGTQRTVTNEWSVNIESLSDSSPAIGPDGTIYVGTWNNRFWAIGTDGSTKWVFRAGSEIKSSPALALDGTLYFGCRDRKLYAL
;
A
#
# COMPACT_ATOMS: atom_id res chain seq x y z
N MET A 1 10.25 -32.49 9.81
CA MET A 1 9.00 -33.28 9.97
C MET A 1 8.06 -32.95 8.81
N GLY A 2 7.70 -33.76 7.84
CA GLY A 2 8.13 -35.04 7.30
C GLY A 2 7.43 -35.11 5.94
N LYS A 3 8.16 -34.93 4.83
CA LYS A 3 7.57 -34.91 3.47
C LYS A 3 7.59 -36.34 2.93
N SER A 4 6.41 -36.95 2.85
CA SER A 4 6.22 -38.25 2.20
C SER A 4 6.32 -38.08 0.69
N TRP A 5 7.19 -38.87 0.05
CA TRP A 5 7.38 -38.90 -1.40
C TRP A 5 6.61 -40.10 -1.96
N LEU A 6 5.79 -39.91 -3.00
CA LEU A 6 5.26 -41.04 -3.78
C LEU A 6 6.28 -41.41 -4.86
N LEU A 7 6.84 -42.62 -4.77
CA LEU A 7 7.60 -43.25 -5.85
C LEU A 7 6.62 -43.93 -6.80
N VAL A 8 6.49 -43.42 -8.02
CA VAL A 8 5.80 -44.13 -9.12
C VAL A 8 6.86 -44.82 -9.96
N TRP A 9 6.82 -46.15 -10.03
CA TRP A 9 7.74 -46.97 -10.82
C TRP A 9 7.27 -47.09 -12.28
N LEU A 10 8.10 -46.64 -13.22
CA LEU A 10 8.10 -47.07 -14.62
C LEU A 10 9.52 -47.53 -14.98
N PRO A 11 9.69 -48.64 -15.72
CA PRO A 11 11.02 -49.14 -16.06
C PRO A 11 11.71 -48.20 -17.07
N GLY A 12 12.85 -47.62 -16.68
CA GLY A 12 13.83 -47.05 -17.62
C GLY A 12 14.01 -45.53 -17.63
N LEU A 13 13.37 -44.74 -16.76
CA LEU A 13 13.61 -43.29 -16.72
C LEU A 13 13.36 -42.72 -15.31
N ILE A 14 14.43 -42.27 -14.64
CA ILE A 14 14.31 -41.47 -13.41
C ILE A 14 14.14 -40.01 -13.83
N LEU A 15 12.88 -39.53 -13.87
CA LEU A 15 12.59 -38.10 -13.92
C LEU A 15 12.45 -37.57 -12.49
N LEU A 16 13.39 -36.74 -12.06
CA LEU A 16 13.21 -35.88 -10.89
C LEU A 16 12.24 -34.76 -11.27
N ALA A 17 10.93 -35.02 -11.17
CA ALA A 17 9.95 -33.96 -11.24
C ALA A 17 9.80 -33.34 -9.84
N CYS A 18 10.36 -32.14 -9.66
CA CYS A 18 9.93 -31.26 -8.58
C CYS A 18 8.42 -31.01 -8.79
N PRO A 19 7.54 -31.23 -7.80
CA PRO A 19 6.15 -30.83 -7.97
C PRO A 19 6.17 -29.33 -8.25
N ALA A 20 5.77 -28.94 -9.46
CA ALA A 20 5.61 -27.55 -9.81
C ALA A 20 4.74 -26.96 -8.70
N ALA A 21 5.32 -26.03 -7.93
CA ALA A 21 4.61 -25.35 -6.88
C ALA A 21 3.40 -24.72 -7.54
N GLY A 22 2.23 -25.33 -7.33
CA GLY A 22 0.95 -24.81 -7.77
C GLY A 22 0.72 -23.54 -7.01
N GLY A 23 1.34 -22.44 -7.48
CA GLY A 23 1.06 -21.12 -6.98
C GLY A 23 -0.39 -20.85 -7.33
N THR A 24 -1.25 -20.86 -6.31
CA THR A 24 -2.58 -20.27 -6.42
C THR A 24 -2.40 -18.85 -6.92
N GLN A 25 -2.65 -18.63 -8.21
CA GLN A 25 -2.62 -17.31 -8.81
C GLN A 25 -3.79 -16.53 -8.20
N ARG A 26 -3.49 -15.65 -7.25
CA ARG A 26 -4.50 -14.73 -6.72
C ARG A 26 -4.92 -13.81 -7.87
N THR A 27 -6.20 -13.87 -8.23
CA THR A 27 -6.80 -12.87 -9.11
C THR A 27 -6.76 -11.54 -8.37
N VAL A 28 -5.92 -10.62 -8.85
CA VAL A 28 -5.84 -9.27 -8.29
C VAL A 28 -7.02 -8.46 -8.84
N THR A 29 -7.91 -8.04 -7.96
CA THR A 29 -9.05 -7.16 -8.27
C THR A 29 -8.90 -5.83 -7.54
N ASN A 30 -9.55 -4.77 -8.04
CA ASN A 30 -9.69 -3.54 -7.25
C ASN A 30 -10.63 -3.82 -6.07
N GLU A 31 -10.15 -3.69 -4.84
CA GLU A 31 -10.99 -3.86 -3.65
C GLU A 31 -11.90 -2.64 -3.43
N TRP A 32 -11.33 -1.44 -3.55
CA TRP A 32 -12.07 -0.18 -3.49
C TRP A 32 -11.33 0.96 -4.21
N SER A 33 -12.05 2.04 -4.47
CA SER A 33 -11.49 3.32 -4.90
C SER A 33 -12.23 4.46 -4.21
N VAL A 34 -11.53 5.56 -3.95
CA VAL A 34 -12.09 6.75 -3.30
C VAL A 34 -11.74 7.99 -4.11
N ASN A 35 -12.68 8.93 -4.19
CA ASN A 35 -12.45 10.21 -4.83
C ASN A 35 -11.74 11.15 -3.84
N ILE A 36 -10.44 11.39 -4.03
CA ILE A 36 -9.66 12.37 -3.26
C ILE A 36 -9.76 13.81 -3.83
N GLU A 37 -10.66 14.00 -4.80
CA GLU A 37 -11.13 15.27 -5.33
C GLU A 37 -10.04 16.18 -5.95
N SER A 38 -8.84 15.65 -6.20
CA SER A 38 -7.75 16.31 -6.91
C SER A 38 -6.66 15.31 -7.27
N LEU A 39 -5.67 15.76 -8.04
CA LEU A 39 -4.49 14.96 -8.37
C LEU A 39 -3.59 14.79 -7.14
N SER A 40 -2.90 13.65 -7.11
CA SER A 40 -1.77 13.37 -6.23
C SER A 40 -0.62 12.83 -7.07
N ASP A 41 0.57 13.43 -6.92
CA ASP A 41 1.80 12.97 -7.61
C ASP A 41 2.68 12.09 -6.70
N SER A 42 2.31 11.98 -5.43
CA SER A 42 3.14 11.41 -4.38
C SER A 42 2.68 10.02 -3.99
N SER A 43 3.63 9.14 -3.64
CA SER A 43 3.30 7.87 -2.98
C SER A 43 2.59 8.11 -1.64
N PRO A 44 1.60 7.26 -1.27
CA PRO A 44 0.96 7.31 0.04
C PRO A 44 1.89 6.82 1.16
N ALA A 45 1.58 7.16 2.41
CA ALA A 45 2.13 6.50 3.61
C ALA A 45 1.04 5.67 4.31
N ILE A 46 1.44 4.58 4.96
CA ILE A 46 0.50 3.69 5.67
C ILE A 46 0.89 3.62 7.15
N GLY A 47 -0.09 3.87 8.02
CA GLY A 47 0.06 3.77 9.46
C GLY A 47 0.03 2.33 10.01
N PRO A 48 0.51 2.11 11.25
CA PRO A 48 0.42 0.80 11.90
C PRO A 48 -1.00 0.26 12.05
N ASP A 49 -2.01 1.15 12.06
CA ASP A 49 -3.43 0.83 12.10
C ASP A 49 -4.06 0.64 10.70
N GLY A 50 -3.25 0.69 9.65
CA GLY A 50 -3.68 0.59 8.26
C GLY A 50 -4.23 1.89 7.66
N THR A 51 -4.20 3.02 8.38
CA THR A 51 -4.60 4.31 7.80
C THR A 51 -3.69 4.71 6.65
N ILE A 52 -4.28 5.14 5.54
CA ILE A 52 -3.57 5.57 4.33
C ILE A 52 -3.57 7.10 4.29
N TYR A 53 -2.39 7.69 4.10
CA TYR A 53 -2.19 9.14 4.09
C TYR A 53 -1.73 9.63 2.73
N VAL A 54 -2.43 10.65 2.20
CA VAL A 54 -2.20 11.16 0.83
C VAL A 54 -2.32 12.68 0.80
N GLY A 55 -1.31 13.34 0.22
CA GLY A 55 -1.37 14.76 -0.12
C GLY A 55 -1.89 14.99 -1.54
N THR A 56 -2.66 16.07 -1.74
CA THR A 56 -3.23 16.43 -3.04
C THR A 56 -2.85 17.85 -3.47
N TRP A 57 -3.01 18.12 -4.77
CA TRP A 57 -2.72 19.43 -5.34
C TRP A 57 -3.68 20.51 -4.87
N ASN A 58 -4.92 20.19 -4.52
CA ASN A 58 -5.83 21.19 -3.98
C ASN A 58 -5.70 21.37 -2.47
N ASN A 59 -4.46 21.46 -1.98
CA ASN A 59 -4.10 21.76 -0.59
C ASN A 59 -4.70 20.87 0.49
N ARG A 60 -5.11 19.65 0.16
CA ARG A 60 -5.67 18.70 1.13
C ARG A 60 -4.73 17.54 1.43
N PHE A 61 -4.67 17.19 2.70
CA PHE A 61 -4.00 16.01 3.20
C PHE A 61 -5.06 15.08 3.79
N TRP A 62 -5.21 13.91 3.20
CA TRP A 62 -6.27 12.95 3.50
C TRP A 62 -5.75 11.84 4.40
N ALA A 63 -6.57 11.42 5.35
CA ALA A 63 -6.44 10.14 6.03
C ALA A 63 -7.63 9.26 5.68
N ILE A 64 -7.33 8.08 5.15
CA ILE A 64 -8.31 7.15 4.61
C ILE A 64 -8.18 5.82 5.37
N GLY A 65 -9.31 5.24 5.80
CA GLY A 65 -9.37 3.93 6.43
C GLY A 65 -9.08 2.80 5.44
N THR A 66 -8.86 1.60 5.97
CA THR A 66 -8.59 0.39 5.16
C THR A 66 -9.77 -0.02 4.28
N ASP A 67 -10.97 0.46 4.58
CA ASP A 67 -12.22 0.26 3.83
C ASP A 67 -12.51 1.39 2.81
N GLY A 68 -11.59 2.35 2.66
CA GLY A 68 -11.78 3.52 1.80
C GLY A 68 -12.58 4.67 2.44
N SER A 69 -13.02 4.54 3.69
CA SER A 69 -13.69 5.62 4.41
C SER A 69 -12.75 6.79 4.70
N THR A 70 -13.22 8.03 4.60
CA THR A 70 -12.41 9.18 4.99
C THR A 70 -12.43 9.33 6.51
N LYS A 71 -11.26 9.21 7.15
CA LYS A 71 -11.11 9.46 8.59
C LYS A 71 -11.09 10.96 8.89
N TRP A 72 -10.26 11.71 8.16
CA TRP A 72 -10.17 13.16 8.27
C TRP A 72 -9.46 13.78 7.07
N VAL A 73 -9.58 15.11 6.96
CA VAL A 73 -8.91 15.93 5.94
C VAL A 73 -8.31 17.16 6.59
N PHE A 74 -7.02 17.38 6.39
CA PHE A 74 -6.31 18.59 6.78
C PHE A 74 -6.11 19.51 5.58
N ARG A 75 -6.26 20.83 5.76
CA ARG A 75 -6.08 21.84 4.71
C ARG A 75 -4.79 22.62 4.92
N ALA A 76 -3.80 22.39 4.05
CA ALA A 76 -2.56 23.15 4.00
C ALA A 76 -2.72 24.48 3.25
N GLY A 77 -1.65 25.28 3.20
CA GLY A 77 -1.67 26.58 2.54
C GLY A 77 -1.63 26.53 1.00
N SER A 78 -1.10 25.45 0.41
CA SER A 78 -0.95 25.28 -1.04
C SER A 78 -0.88 23.80 -1.41
N GLU A 79 -0.55 23.48 -2.65
CA GLU A 79 -0.44 22.13 -3.16
C GLU A 79 0.54 21.29 -2.34
N ILE A 80 0.14 20.07 -2.02
CA ILE A 80 1.00 19.07 -1.38
C ILE A 80 1.45 18.11 -2.48
N LYS A 81 2.73 18.22 -2.86
CA LYS A 81 3.33 17.39 -3.91
C LYS A 81 4.36 16.39 -3.38
N SER A 82 4.70 16.45 -2.09
CA SER A 82 5.66 15.53 -1.46
C SER A 82 4.96 14.29 -0.94
N SER A 83 5.64 13.15 -0.97
CA SER A 83 5.24 11.97 -0.20
C SER A 83 5.27 12.27 1.30
N PRO A 84 4.27 11.83 2.06
CA PRO A 84 4.29 11.92 3.51
C PRO A 84 5.29 10.94 4.12
N ALA A 85 5.88 11.34 5.24
CA ALA A 85 6.68 10.48 6.11
C ALA A 85 5.96 10.32 7.44
N LEU A 86 5.80 9.07 7.88
CA LEU A 86 5.21 8.75 9.17
C LEU A 86 6.32 8.40 10.17
N ALA A 87 6.37 9.10 11.30
CA ALA A 87 7.28 8.81 12.40
C ALA A 87 6.71 7.72 13.33
N LEU A 88 7.59 7.14 14.15
CA LEU A 88 7.23 6.05 15.08
C LEU A 88 6.24 6.48 16.17
N ASP A 89 6.21 7.75 16.52
CA ASP A 89 5.27 8.36 17.45
C ASP A 89 3.89 8.67 16.81
N GLY A 90 3.75 8.42 15.51
CA GLY A 90 2.53 8.67 14.76
C GLY A 90 2.49 10.04 14.07
N THR A 91 3.51 10.89 14.22
CA THR A 91 3.52 12.20 13.56
C THR A 91 3.75 12.07 12.05
N LEU A 92 2.95 12.80 11.27
CA LEU A 92 3.04 12.86 9.81
C LEU A 92 3.74 14.13 9.35
N TYR A 93 4.82 13.95 8.60
CA TYR A 93 5.60 15.03 8.01
C TYR A 93 5.39 15.11 6.51
N PHE A 94 5.13 16.31 5.99
CA PHE A 94 5.06 16.54 4.55
C PHE A 94 5.36 17.99 4.18
N GLY A 95 5.95 18.18 3.00
CA GLY A 95 6.22 19.49 2.43
C GLY A 95 5.03 20.03 1.63
N CYS A 96 4.86 21.34 1.66
CA CYS A 96 3.82 22.03 0.92
C CYS A 96 4.42 23.16 0.08
N ARG A 97 3.78 23.48 -1.06
CA ARG A 97 4.20 24.59 -1.93
C ARG A 97 4.04 25.98 -1.31
N ASP A 98 3.39 26.09 -0.15
CA ASP A 98 3.36 27.33 0.64
C ASP A 98 4.68 27.67 1.33
N ARG A 99 5.74 26.90 1.04
CA ARG A 99 7.11 27.01 1.59
C ARG A 99 7.19 26.58 3.05
N LYS A 100 6.30 25.70 3.50
CA LYS A 100 6.31 25.12 4.85
C LYS A 100 6.46 23.60 4.84
N LEU A 101 7.02 23.11 5.94
CA LEU A 101 6.94 21.72 6.36
C LEU A 101 5.83 21.62 7.42
N TYR A 102 4.95 20.66 7.28
CA TYR A 102 3.88 20.37 8.23
C TYR A 102 4.24 19.16 9.08
N ALA A 103 3.79 19.16 10.33
CA ALA A 103 3.81 18.02 11.24
C ALA A 103 2.39 17.91 11.82
N LEU A 104 1.71 16.79 11.54
CA LEU A 104 0.36 16.48 12.03
C LEU A 104 0.40 15.32 13.02
#